data_AF-A0A0N1LLL1-F1
#
_entry.id   AF-A0A0N1LLL1-F1
#
_cell.length_a   1.000
_cell.length_b   1.000
_cell.length_c   1.000
_cell.angle_alpha   90.00
_cell.angle_beta   90.00
_cell.angle_gamma   90.00
#
_symmetry.space_group_name_H-M   'P 1'
#
loop_
_entity.id
_entity.type
_entity.pdbx_description
1 polymer ?
#
loop_
_entity_poly.entity_id
_entity_poly.type
_entity_poly.pdbx_seq_one_letter_code
_entity_poly.pdbx_strand_id
1 'polypeptide(L)'
;MNAFAPPNGFTAAPAPASAPSGDEAIRTRLFDQFNAFWVNATREGVPYDMIGTMSVTAAVYGLLAKHGVGTTAEFLEGMANDVRTGMFAVPPRPN
;
A
#
# COMPACT_ATOMS: atom_id res chain seq x y z
N MET A 1 -2.60 -20.89 -0.77
CA MET A 1 -1.70 -20.33 0.26
C MET A 1 -2.30 -19.00 0.69
N ASN A 2 -2.84 -18.90 1.91
CA ASN A 2 -3.53 -17.68 2.36
C ASN A 2 -2.51 -16.59 2.66
N ALA A 3 -2.56 -15.48 1.94
CA ALA A 3 -1.66 -14.32 2.11
C ALA A 3 -1.80 -13.60 3.47
N PHE A 4 -2.69 -14.07 4.34
CA PHE A 4 -2.95 -13.54 5.68
C PHE A 4 -2.45 -14.44 6.81
N ALA A 5 -1.75 -15.54 6.51
CA ALA A 5 -1.00 -16.25 7.55
C ALA A 5 0.17 -15.35 7.97
N PRO A 6 0.26 -14.91 9.24
CA PRO A 6 1.39 -14.10 9.68
C PRO A 6 2.67 -14.91 9.47
N PRO A 7 3.73 -14.34 8.86
CA PRO A 7 5.03 -14.99 8.83
C PRO A 7 5.49 -15.20 10.27
N ASN A 8 5.90 -16.42 10.61
CA ASN A 8 6.51 -16.72 11.92
C ASN A 8 7.68 -15.75 12.14
N GLY A 9 7.57 -14.85 13.13
CA GLY A 9 8.66 -13.96 13.53
C GLY A 9 8.36 -12.46 13.56
N PHE A 10 7.20 -11.99 13.09
CA PHE A 10 6.80 -10.60 13.34
C PHE A 10 6.18 -10.46 14.73
N THR A 11 6.92 -9.88 15.68
CA THR A 11 6.30 -9.27 16.88
C THR A 11 5.41 -8.14 16.42
N ALA A 12 4.10 -8.38 16.38
CA ALA A 12 3.12 -7.33 16.12
C ALA A 12 3.30 -6.22 17.16
N ALA A 13 3.48 -4.98 16.69
CA ALA A 13 3.42 -3.82 17.57
C ALA A 13 2.09 -3.84 18.35
N PRO A 14 2.08 -3.46 19.63
CA PRO A 14 0.87 -3.50 20.44
C PRO A 14 -0.26 -2.76 19.73
N ALA A 15 -1.42 -3.42 19.66
CA ALA A 15 -2.60 -2.81 19.05
C ALA A 15 -2.92 -1.50 19.80
N PRO A 16 -3.14 -0.39 19.08
CA PRO A 16 -3.48 0.88 19.71
C PRO A 16 -4.77 0.77 20.53
N ALA A 17 -4.80 1.45 21.68
CA ALA A 17 -5.87 1.38 22.68
C ALA A 17 -7.28 1.77 22.16
N SER A 18 -7.36 2.40 21.00
CA SER A 18 -8.60 2.63 20.27
C SER A 18 -8.36 2.63 18.76
N ALA A 19 -9.15 1.84 18.04
CA ALA A 19 -9.23 1.94 16.58
C ALA A 19 -9.85 3.31 16.22
N PRO A 20 -9.38 4.01 15.18
CA PRO A 20 -10.01 5.25 14.75
C PRO A 20 -11.46 4.96 14.35
N SER A 21 -12.41 5.77 14.80
CA SER A 21 -13.85 5.48 14.67
C SER A 21 -14.53 6.21 13.50
N GLY A 22 -13.78 6.61 12.47
CA GLY A 22 -14.33 7.25 11.26
C GLY A 22 -13.44 7.08 10.03
N ASP A 23 -14.05 6.94 8.86
CA ASP A 23 -13.37 6.59 7.60
C ASP A 23 -12.19 7.49 7.26
N GLU A 24 -12.32 8.80 7.49
CA GLU A 24 -11.24 9.77 7.26
C GLU A 24 -10.09 9.57 8.26
N ALA A 25 -10.39 9.40 9.54
CA ALA A 25 -9.38 9.16 10.57
C ALA A 25 -8.66 7.81 10.37
N ILE A 26 -9.38 6.78 9.89
CA ILE A 26 -8.81 5.49 9.50
C ILE A 26 -7.86 5.68 8.31
N ARG A 27 -8.30 6.42 7.28
CA ARG A 27 -7.50 6.68 6.07
C ARG A 27 -6.22 7.45 6.40
N THR A 28 -6.30 8.54 7.16
CA THR A 28 -5.14 9.33 7.57
C THR A 28 -4.15 8.48 8.36
N ARG A 29 -4.65 7.70 9.33
CA ARG A 29 -3.78 6.80 10.11
C ARG A 29 -3.09 5.75 9.25
N LEU A 30 -3.80 5.16 8.29
CA LEU A 30 -3.22 4.18 7.36
C LEU A 30 -2.13 4.82 6.50
N PHE A 31 -2.36 6.05 6.02
CA PHE A 31 -1.33 6.80 5.30
C PHE A 31 -0.09 7.07 6.16
N ASP A 32 -0.26 7.47 7.41
CA ASP A 32 0.87 7.70 8.33
C ASP A 32 1.67 6.43 8.59
N GLN A 33 0.98 5.30 8.83
CA GLN A 33 1.61 3.99 9.01
C GLN A 33 2.37 3.55 7.76
N PHE A 34 1.79 3.76 6.59
CA PHE A 34 2.42 3.43 5.31
C PHE A 34 3.65 4.30 5.05
N ASN A 35 3.58 5.60 5.30
CA ASN A 35 4.72 6.50 5.21
C ASN A 35 5.85 6.10 6.17
N ALA A 36 5.51 5.75 7.41
CA ALA A 36 6.49 5.27 8.38
C ALA A 36 7.16 3.96 7.93
N PHE A 37 6.40 3.03 7.35
CA PHE A 37 6.95 1.82 6.75
C PHE A 37 7.97 2.13 5.64
N TRP A 38 7.65 3.06 4.73
CA TRP A 38 8.57 3.46 3.65
C TRP A 38 9.86 4.08 4.20
N VAL A 39 9.74 4.96 5.18
CA VAL A 39 10.91 5.59 5.84
C VAL A 39 11.77 4.55 6.55
N ASN A 40 11.19 3.57 7.22
CA ASN A 40 11.95 2.52 7.90
C ASN A 40 12.64 1.58 6.91
N ALA A 41 11.92 1.09 5.89
CA ALA A 41 12.48 0.20 4.87
C ALA A 41 13.62 0.86 4.09
N THR A 42 13.50 2.15 3.77
CA THR A 42 14.60 2.90 3.13
C THR A 42 15.82 3.05 4.04
N ARG A 43 15.63 3.28 5.35
CA ARG A 43 16.72 3.31 6.34
C ARG A 43 17.42 1.96 6.49
N GLU A 44 16.70 0.86 6.30
CA GLU A 44 17.24 -0.50 6.28
C GLU A 44 17.97 -0.85 4.97
N GLY A 45 18.02 0.07 4.01
CA GLY A 45 18.70 -0.12 2.74
C GLY A 45 17.87 -0.85 1.67
N VAL A 46 16.56 -1.01 1.88
CA VAL A 46 15.68 -1.61 0.88
C VAL A 46 15.50 -0.64 -0.30
N PRO A 47 15.71 -1.08 -1.56
CA PRO A 47 15.51 -0.24 -2.73
C PRO A 47 14.08 0.30 -2.84
N TYR A 48 13.95 1.57 -3.24
CA TYR A 48 12.65 2.27 -3.29
C TYR A 48 11.66 1.63 -4.27
N ASP A 49 12.14 1.12 -5.41
CA ASP A 49 11.37 0.38 -6.40
C ASP A 49 10.82 -0.95 -5.84
N MET A 50 11.59 -1.62 -4.99
CA MET A 50 11.16 -2.84 -4.31
C MET A 50 10.05 -2.56 -3.29
N ILE A 51 10.20 -1.51 -2.48
CA ILE A 51 9.17 -1.06 -1.53
C ILE A 51 7.88 -0.70 -2.27
N GLY A 52 8.01 0.05 -3.36
CA GLY A 52 6.89 0.44 -4.22
C GLY A 52 6.17 -0.77 -4.81
N THR A 53 6.91 -1.71 -5.40
CA THR A 53 6.35 -2.93 -6.01
C THR A 53 5.60 -3.76 -4.99
N MET A 54 6.20 -4.01 -3.81
CA MET A 54 5.56 -4.77 -2.74
C MET A 54 4.29 -4.09 -2.22
N SER A 55 4.30 -2.76 -2.13
CA SER A 55 3.13 -1.99 -1.71
C SER A 55 1.97 -2.11 -2.69
N VAL A 56 2.25 -2.01 -4.00
CA VAL A 56 1.24 -2.21 -5.06
C VAL A 56 0.71 -3.64 -5.00
N THR A 57 1.57 -4.65 -4.90
CA THR A 57 1.15 -6.05 -4.79
C THR A 57 0.24 -6.29 -3.59
N ALA A 58 0.55 -5.73 -2.41
CA ALA A 58 -0.29 -5.84 -1.23
C ALA A 58 -1.67 -5.20 -1.44
N ALA A 59 -1.73 -4.02 -2.09
CA ALA A 59 -2.99 -3.38 -2.43
C ALA A 59 -3.85 -4.23 -3.38
N VAL A 60 -3.24 -4.86 -4.39
CA VAL A 60 -3.95 -5.78 -5.30
C VAL A 60 -4.55 -6.96 -4.56
N TYR A 61 -3.83 -7.57 -3.62
CA TYR A 61 -4.39 -8.64 -2.79
C TYR A 61 -5.58 -8.18 -1.94
N GLY A 62 -5.52 -6.97 -1.37
CA GLY A 62 -6.62 -6.39 -0.61
C GLY A 62 -7.87 -6.17 -1.46
N LEU A 63 -7.70 -5.65 -2.68
CA LEU A 63 -8.80 -5.49 -3.64
C LEU A 63 -9.38 -6.82 -4.06
N LEU A 64 -8.52 -7.78 -4.41
CA LEU A 64 -8.93 -9.13 -4.81
C LEU A 64 -9.73 -9.83 -3.71
N ALA A 65 -9.28 -9.75 -2.47
CA ALA A 65 -9.94 -10.37 -1.32
C ALA A 65 -11.33 -9.76 -1.04
N LYS A 66 -11.50 -8.45 -1.25
CA LYS A 66 -12.75 -7.74 -0.96
C LYS A 66 -13.75 -7.73 -2.12
N HIS A 67 -13.26 -7.60 -3.35
CA HIS A 67 -14.07 -7.33 -4.54
C HIS A 67 -14.04 -8.43 -5.59
N GLY A 68 -13.16 -9.44 -5.45
CA GLY A 68 -13.05 -10.54 -6.39
C GLY A 68 -12.31 -10.19 -7.67
N VAL A 69 -12.15 -11.21 -8.54
CA VAL A 69 -11.26 -11.15 -9.72
C VAL A 69 -11.70 -10.10 -10.73
N GLY A 70 -12.98 -10.08 -11.12
CA GLY A 70 -13.49 -9.20 -12.18
C GLY A 70 -13.29 -7.71 -11.87
N THR A 71 -13.84 -7.24 -10.75
CA THR A 71 -13.72 -5.83 -10.32
C THR A 71 -12.26 -5.42 -10.09
N THR A 72 -11.42 -6.32 -9.58
CA THR A 72 -10.00 -6.03 -9.40
C THR A 72 -9.27 -5.87 -10.73
N ALA A 73 -9.57 -6.70 -11.72
CA ALA A 73 -8.98 -6.61 -13.06
C ALA A 73 -9.38 -5.29 -13.75
N GLU A 74 -10.67 -4.95 -13.76
CA GLU A 74 -11.17 -3.69 -14.34
C GLU A 74 -10.50 -2.46 -13.71
N PHE A 75 -10.34 -2.46 -12.38
CA PHE A 75 -9.64 -1.39 -11.67
C PHE A 75 -8.17 -1.27 -12.11
N LEU A 76 -7.47 -2.38 -12.27
CA LEU A 76 -6.06 -2.38 -12.69
C LEU A 76 -5.88 -1.96 -14.15
N GLU A 77 -6.81 -2.31 -15.03
CA GLU A 77 -6.84 -1.84 -16.41
C GLU A 77 -6.99 -0.30 -16.46
N GLY A 78 -7.88 0.26 -15.65
CA GLY A 78 -8.03 1.71 -15.48
C GLY A 78 -6.75 2.37 -14.96
N MET A 79 -6.15 1.80 -13.91
CA MET A 79 -4.90 2.33 -13.33
C MET A 79 -3.76 2.36 -14.36
N ALA A 80 -3.65 1.33 -15.21
CA ALA A 80 -2.64 1.31 -16.26
C ALA A 80 -2.84 2.45 -17.28
N ASN A 81 -4.09 2.81 -17.56
CA ASN A 81 -4.40 3.98 -18.38
C ASN A 81 -3.99 5.28 -17.67
N ASP A 82 -4.32 5.43 -16.39
CA ASP A 82 -4.01 6.63 -15.60
C ASP A 82 -2.50 6.93 -15.50
N VAL A 83 -1.68 5.88 -15.40
CA VAL A 83 -0.22 6.02 -15.44
C VAL A 83 0.24 6.56 -16.81
N ARG A 84 -0.29 5.99 -17.90
CA ARG A 84 0.10 6.39 -19.26
C ARG A 84 -0.36 7.80 -19.62
N THR A 85 -1.50 8.25 -19.09
CA THR A 85 -2.04 9.59 -19.31
C THR A 85 -1.40 10.65 -18.39
N GLY A 86 -0.48 10.25 -17.51
CA GLY A 86 0.26 11.18 -16.65
C GLY A 86 -0.51 11.65 -15.41
N MET A 87 -1.56 10.92 -15.00
CA MET A 87 -2.29 11.24 -13.76
C MET A 87 -1.38 11.21 -12.53
N PHE A 88 -0.34 10.38 -12.56
CA PHE A 88 0.67 10.26 -11.50
C PHE A 88 1.98 10.99 -11.81
N ALA A 89 1.96 11.96 -12.73
CA ALA A 89 3.16 12.70 -13.10
C ALA A 89 3.78 13.41 -11.88
N VAL A 90 5.03 13.06 -11.56
CA VAL A 90 5.84 13.80 -10.60
C VAL A 90 6.35 15.06 -11.31
N PRO A 91 6.14 16.28 -10.74
CA PRO A 91 6.72 17.49 -11.30
C PRO A 91 8.22 17.28 -11.50
N PRO A 92 8.79 17.67 -12.66
CA PRO A 92 10.22 17.55 -12.87
C PRO A 92 10.94 18.26 -11.72
N ARG A 93 11.90 17.57 -11.09
CA ARG A 93 12.71 18.17 -10.04
C ARG A 93 13.46 19.35 -10.67
N PRO A 94 13.34 20.58 -10.14
CA PRO A 94 14.23 21.65 -10.58
C PRO A 94 15.67 21.21 -10.27
N ASN A 95 16.50 21.16 -11.31
CA ASN A 95 17.94 20.89 -11.18
C ASN A 95 18.63 21.99 -10.38
#